data_AF-A0A3D0WUH4-F1
#
_entry.id   AF-A0A3D0WUH4-F1
#
_cell.length_a   1.000
_cell.length_b   1.000
_cell.length_c   1.000
_cell.angle_alpha   90.00
_cell.angle_beta   90.00
_cell.angle_gamma   90.00
#
_symmetry.space_group_name_H-M   'P 1'
#
loop_
_entity.id
_entity.type
_entity.pdbx_description
1 polymer ?
#
loop_
_entity_poly.entity_id
_entity_poly.type
_entity_poly.pdbx_seq_one_letter_code
_entity_poly.pdbx_strand_id
1 'polypeptide(L)' 'INANVDLHGKNILNFTISYLIYSAVLAITIIGIPLLVVLGIVYLVFVILAAVKANNGEYWRYPFIIQF' A
#
# COMPACT_ATOMS: atom_id res chain seq x y z
N ILE A 1 21.28 -12.13 -5.81
CA ILE A 1 20.09 -11.50 -5.20
C ILE A 1 19.84 -10.21 -5.96
N ASN A 2 18.67 -10.02 -6.55
CA ASN A 2 18.38 -8.82 -7.35
C ASN A 2 17.98 -7.68 -6.42
N ALA A 3 18.89 -6.74 -6.16
CA ALA A 3 18.66 -5.61 -5.25
C ALA A 3 17.40 -4.79 -5.58
N ASN A 4 17.03 -4.72 -6.86
CA ASN A 4 15.80 -4.05 -7.31
C ASN A 4 14.55 -4.80 -6.84
N VAL A 5 14.56 -6.14 -6.84
CA VAL A 5 13.43 -6.94 -6.37
C VAL A 5 13.24 -6.76 -4.87
N ASP A 6 14.34 -6.74 -4.11
CA ASP A 6 14.30 -6.50 -2.66
C ASP A 6 13.79 -5.10 -2.33
N LEU A 7 14.19 -4.08 -3.09
CA LEU A 7 13.74 -2.70 -2.93
C LEU A 7 12.22 -2.56 -3.16
N HIS A 8 11.71 -3.11 -4.27
CA HIS A 8 10.27 -3.07 -4.56
C HIS A 8 9.47 -3.92 -3.58
N GLY A 9 10.02 -5.08 -3.19
CA GLY A 9 9.46 -5.98 -2.19
C GLY A 9 9.30 -5.31 -0.83
N LYS A 10 10.36 -4.63 -0.33
CA LYS A 10 10.29 -3.91 0.95
C LYS A 10 9.25 -2.78 0.91
N ASN A 11 9.15 -2.07 -0.23
CA ASN A 11 8.22 -0.97 -0.39
C ASN A 11 6.76 -1.43 -0.39
N ILE A 12 6.41 -2.51 -1.10
CA ILE A 12 5.04 -3.04 -1.08
C ILE A 12 4.69 -3.70 0.26
N LEU A 13 5.67 -4.29 0.95
CA LEU A 13 5.48 -4.85 2.27
C LEU A 13 5.11 -3.75 3.28
N ASN A 14 5.89 -2.66 3.30
CA ASN A 14 5.63 -1.50 4.17
C ASN A 14 4.26 -0.86 3.87
N PHE A 15 3.87 -0.78 2.59
CA PHE A 15 2.53 -0.33 2.20
C PHE A 15 1.42 -1.24 2.73
N THR A 16 1.57 -2.55 2.56
CA THR A 16 0.58 -3.54 3.02
C THR A 16 0.43 -3.53 4.53
N ILE A 17 1.53 -3.45 5.28
CA ILE A 17 1.49 -3.37 6.76
C ILE A 17 0.82 -2.07 7.21
N SER A 18 1.16 -0.94 6.59
CA SER A 18 0.54 0.35 6.91
C SER A 18 -0.98 0.30 6.69
N TYR A 19 -1.41 -0.27 5.57
CA TYR A 19 -2.82 -0.45 5.23
C TYR A 19 -3.55 -1.38 6.21
N LEU A 20 -2.90 -2.46 6.63
CA LEU A 20 -3.44 -3.35 7.66
C LEU A 20 -3.70 -2.60 8.97
N ILE A 21 -2.75 -1.80 9.42
CA ILE A 21 -2.89 -0.98 10.64
C ILE A 21 -4.06 0.00 10.49
N TYR A 22 -4.15 0.72 9.37
CA TYR A 22 -5.28 1.64 9.11
C TYR A 22 -6.62 0.91 9.11
N SER A 23 -6.69 -0.25 8.46
CA SER A 23 -7.91 -1.05 8.42
C SER A 23 -8.32 -1.58 9.80
N ALA A 24 -7.36 -2.01 10.63
CA ALA A 24 -7.62 -2.48 11.98
C ALA A 24 -8.16 -1.38 12.89
N VAL A 25 -7.59 -0.17 12.82
CA VAL A 25 -8.07 0.99 13.59
C VAL A 25 -9.47 1.41 13.14
N LEU A 26 -9.71 1.45 11.83
CA LEU A 26 -11.02 1.79 11.27
C LEU A 26 -12.09 0.75 11.63
N ALA A 27 -11.75 -0.55 11.62
CA ALA A 27 -12.68 -1.62 11.94
C ALA A 27 -13.20 -1.59 13.39
N ILE A 28 -12.45 -1.03 14.33
CA ILE A 28 -12.89 -0.86 15.73
C ILE A 28 -13.98 0.21 15.85
N THR A 29 -14.10 1.11 14.86
CA THR A 29 -15.03 2.24 14.88
C THR A 29 -16.27 1.92 14.03
N ILE A 30 -17.48 2.10 14.57
CA ILE A 30 -18.75 1.83 13.83
C ILE A 30 -18.87 2.68 12.55
N ILE A 31 -18.29 3.89 12.55
CA ILE A 31 -18.22 4.81 11.39
C ILE A 31 -17.18 4.36 10.35
N GLY A 32 -16.31 3.40 10.71
CA GLY A 32 -15.20 2.95 9.87
C GLY A 32 -15.62 2.09 8.68
N ILE A 33 -16.81 1.47 8.69
CA ILE A 33 -17.28 0.57 7.62
C ILE A 33 -17.30 1.26 6.23
N PRO A 34 -17.96 2.42 6.04
CA PRO A 34 -17.91 3.14 4.76
C PRO A 34 -16.49 3.63 4.41
N LEU A 35 -15.69 4.00 5.42
CA LEU A 35 -14.30 4.41 5.20
C LEU A 35 -13.40 3.24 4.75
N LEU A 36 -13.65 2.01 5.21
CA LEU A 36 -12.91 0.81 4.79
C LEU A 36 -13.10 0.52 3.30
N VAL A 37 -14.28 0.79 2.75
CA VAL A 37 -14.54 0.64 1.31
C VAL A 37 -13.69 1.64 0.51
N VAL A 38 -13.68 2.91 0.93
CA VAL A 38 -12.83 3.95 0.31
C VAL A 38 -11.35 3.58 0.43
N LEU A 39 -10.92 3.12 1.61
CA LEU A 39 -9.57 2.68 1.86
C LEU A 39 -9.19 1.53 0.89
N GLY A 40 -10.04 0.51 0.74
CA GLY A 40 -9.81 -0.60 -0.18
C GLY A 40 -9.69 -0.17 -1.65
N ILE A 41 -10.49 0.81 -2.09
CA ILE A 41 -10.37 1.37 -3.44
C ILE A 41 -9.01 2.08 -3.61
N VAL A 42 -8.61 2.90 -2.65
CA VAL A 42 -7.33 3.60 -2.68
C VAL A 42 -6.15 2.61 -2.66
N TYR A 43 -6.24 1.52 -1.89
CA TYR A 43 -5.26 0.44 -1.91
C TYR A 43 -5.05 -0.10 -3.33
N LEU A 44 -6.15 -0.47 -3.97
CA LEU A 44 -6.14 -1.09 -5.28
C LEU A 44 -5.61 -0.12 -6.36
N VAL A 45 -6.03 1.14 -6.33
CA VAL A 45 -5.51 2.19 -7.23
C VAL A 45 -4.00 2.34 -7.08
N PHE A 46 -3.50 2.40 -5.85
CA PHE A 46 -2.07 2.53 -5.60
C PHE A 46 -1.29 1.28 -6.03
N VAL A 47 -1.77 0.08 -5.77
CA VAL A 47 -1.11 -1.16 -6.26
C VAL A 47 -1.02 -1.17 -7.79
N ILE A 48 -2.08 -0.75 -8.49
CA ILE A 48 -2.07 -0.67 -9.95
C ILE A 48 -1.05 0.37 -10.44
N LEU A 49 -1.03 1.57 -9.84
CA LEU A 49 -0.05 2.61 -10.20
C LEU A 49 1.39 2.15 -9.96
N ALA A 50 1.64 1.43 -8.87
CA ALA A 50 2.94 0.85 -8.58
C ALA A 50 3.34 -0.19 -9.64
N ALA A 51 2.42 -1.08 -10.01
CA ALA A 51 2.67 -2.12 -10.99
C ALA A 51 2.96 -1.54 -12.37
N VAL A 52 2.19 -0.53 -12.80
CA VAL A 52 2.42 0.18 -14.07
C VAL A 52 3.78 0.87 -14.08
N LYS A 53 4.15 1.58 -12.99
CA LYS A 53 5.45 2.24 -12.90
C LYS A 53 6.61 1.27 -12.82
N ALA A 54 6.46 0.17 -12.09
CA ALA A 54 7.46 -0.91 -12.05
C ALA A 54 7.66 -1.54 -13.44
N ASN A 55 6.59 -1.69 -14.23
CA ASN A 55 6.68 -2.16 -15.62
C ASN A 55 7.44 -1.17 -16.53
N ASN A 56 7.35 0.14 -16.26
CA ASN A 56 8.14 1.16 -16.94
C ASN A 56 9.60 1.26 -16.41
N GLY A 57 9.99 0.44 -15.44
CA GLY A 57 11.29 0.50 -14.79
C GLY A 57 11.46 1.67 -13.81
N GLU A 58 10.38 2.38 -13.48
CA GLU A 58 10.38 3.48 -12.52
C GLU A 58 10.12 2.99 -11.10
N TYR A 59 10.93 3.46 -10.15
CA TYR A 59 10.66 3.23 -8.73
C TYR A 59 9.55 4.16 -8.25
N TRP A 60 8.43 3.57 -7.84
CA TRP A 60 7.32 4.31 -7.27
C TRP A 60 7.18 4.05 -5.77
N ARG A 61 7.32 5.11 -4.98
CA ARG A 61 7.15 5.04 -3.52
C ARG A 61 5.68 5.23 -3.19
N TYR A 62 5.10 4.28 -2.47
CA TYR A 62 3.71 4.39 -2.06
C TYR A 62 3.53 5.60 -1.12
N PRO A 63 2.54 6.46 -1.34
CA PRO A 63 2.20 7.51 -0.40
C PRO A 63 1.54 6.89 0.85
N PHE A 64 1.65 7.58 2.00
CA PHE A 64 1.08 7.14 3.28
C PHE A 64 1.59 5.78 3.79
N ILE A 65 2.91 5.57 3.70
CA ILE A 65 3.59 4.39 4.25
C ILE A 65 4.36 4.71 5.52
N ILE A 66 4.23 3.82 6.50
CA ILE A 66 5.11 3.73 7.66
C ILE A 66 6.32 2.89 7.23
N GLN A 67 7.52 3.46 7.37
CA GLN A 67 8.74 2.81 6.93
C GLN A 67 9.32 1.99 8.06
N PHE A 68 9.22 0.67 7.93
CA PHE A 68 9.95 -0.31 8.71
C PHE A 68 11.23 -0.72 7.97
#